data_AF-I6YXR0-F1
#
_entry.id   AF-I6YXR0-F1
#
_cell.length_a   1.000
_cell.length_b   1.000
_cell.length_c   1.000
_cell.angle_alpha   90.00
_cell.angle_beta   90.00
_cell.angle_gamma   90.00
#
_symmetry.space_group_name_H-M   'P 1'
#
loop_
_entity.id
_entity.type
_entity.pdbx_description
1 polymer ?
#
loop_
_entity_poly.entity_id
_entity_poly.type
_entity_poly.pdbx_seq_one_letter_code
_entity_poly.pdbx_strand_id
1 'polypeptide(L)'
;MENKLSMEQVFEKLGDLKQFFIFGQKIVPLFKKIIDFMTDIVPLLENVNNSIQDTTSKIPKAAHQISSVTSATEIATSEILDIVDSMSNDMIKIKNELSDLKNGFLNQRVALDAFAQKATGLNGELDELKSNLSIDELEKKVISLEEVINKIELDATNITISLQVQDITAQQLASVNHLIHSVQDKLSSLLIDFNRQDGVVLPETEAPKVDPKAFNPDAKYDRSESHQSIADQLIEQTKKQNNDNGSKASQEEIDKLFRNNG
;
A
#
# COMPACT_ATOMS: atom_id res chain seq x y z
N MET A 1 -79.82 60.10 -27.26
CA MET A 1 -78.68 59.42 -27.91
C MET A 1 -77.58 59.01 -26.92
N GLU A 2 -77.81 59.00 -25.60
CA GLU A 2 -76.75 58.70 -24.61
C GLU A 2 -76.65 57.23 -24.18
N ASN A 3 -77.69 56.40 -24.40
CA ASN A 3 -77.70 55.02 -23.89
C ASN A 3 -77.04 53.99 -24.84
N LYS A 4 -76.72 54.36 -26.09
CA LYS A 4 -76.00 53.49 -27.03
C LYS A 4 -74.49 53.44 -26.79
N LEU A 5 -73.88 54.56 -26.36
CA LEU A 5 -72.45 54.61 -26.03
C LEU A 5 -72.09 53.76 -24.80
N SER A 6 -73.01 53.62 -23.84
CA SER A 6 -72.76 52.83 -22.63
C SER A 6 -72.69 51.33 -22.90
N MET A 7 -73.54 50.79 -23.78
CA MET A 7 -73.48 49.35 -24.09
C MET A 7 -72.29 48.98 -24.98
N GLU A 8 -71.87 49.85 -25.89
CA GLU A 8 -70.67 49.61 -26.70
C GLU A 8 -69.41 49.47 -25.83
N GLN A 9 -69.27 50.34 -24.81
CA GLN A 9 -68.19 50.26 -23.82
C GLN A 9 -68.29 49.01 -22.94
N VAL A 10 -69.49 48.57 -22.58
CA VAL A 10 -69.70 47.30 -21.87
C VAL A 10 -69.29 46.12 -22.74
N PHE A 11 -69.63 46.11 -24.03
CA PHE A 11 -69.21 45.06 -24.97
C PHE A 11 -67.70 45.04 -25.19
N GLU A 12 -67.05 46.20 -25.26
CA GLU A 12 -65.59 46.31 -25.34
C GLU A 12 -64.93 45.75 -24.07
N LYS A 13 -65.41 46.14 -22.89
CA LYS A 13 -64.93 45.59 -21.60
C LYS A 13 -65.19 44.08 -21.45
N LEU A 14 -66.30 43.58 -21.99
CA LEU A 14 -66.59 42.14 -22.03
C LEU A 14 -65.67 41.41 -23.02
N GLY A 15 -65.27 42.07 -24.12
CA GLY A 15 -64.25 41.63 -25.05
C GLY A 15 -62.87 41.53 -24.42
N ASP A 16 -62.46 42.55 -23.66
CA ASP A 16 -61.23 42.56 -22.87
C ASP A 16 -61.21 41.42 -21.83
N LEU A 17 -62.33 41.23 -21.13
CA LEU A 17 -62.48 40.13 -20.15
C LEU A 17 -62.39 38.75 -20.82
N LYS A 18 -62.98 38.60 -22.02
CA LYS A 18 -62.87 37.38 -22.82
C LYS A 18 -61.42 37.13 -23.26
N GLN A 19 -60.68 38.16 -23.65
CA GLN A 19 -59.25 38.03 -23.98
C GLN A 19 -58.42 37.62 -22.76
N PHE A 20 -58.70 38.17 -21.59
CA PHE A 20 -58.09 37.75 -20.33
C PHE A 20 -58.37 36.27 -20.01
N PHE A 21 -59.61 35.80 -20.22
CA PHE A 21 -59.96 34.39 -20.05
C PHE A 21 -59.27 33.48 -21.05
N ILE A 22 -59.15 33.88 -22.33
CA ILE A 22 -58.41 33.13 -23.35
C ILE A 22 -56.92 33.05 -23.00
N PHE A 23 -56.36 34.12 -22.47
CA PHE A 23 -54.98 34.16 -21.98
C PHE A 23 -54.80 33.26 -20.74
N GLY A 24 -55.73 33.31 -19.78
CA GLY A 24 -55.77 32.42 -18.62
C GLY A 24 -55.85 30.94 -19.02
N GLN A 25 -56.68 30.60 -20.01
CA GLN A 25 -56.76 29.24 -20.56
C GLN A 25 -55.45 28.75 -21.18
N LYS A 26 -54.61 29.65 -21.69
CA LYS A 26 -53.27 29.31 -22.21
C LYS A 26 -52.22 29.20 -21.10
N ILE A 27 -52.38 29.94 -20.01
CA ILE A 27 -51.46 29.96 -18.87
C ILE A 27 -51.67 28.76 -17.93
N VAL A 28 -52.91 28.32 -17.71
CA VAL A 28 -53.21 27.19 -16.81
C VAL A 28 -52.43 25.91 -17.18
N PRO A 29 -52.36 25.48 -18.46
CA PRO A 29 -51.53 24.35 -18.86
C PRO A 29 -50.03 24.53 -18.60
N LEU A 30 -49.53 25.77 -18.64
CA LEU A 30 -48.13 26.07 -18.33
C LEU A 30 -47.84 25.88 -16.84
N PHE A 31 -48.71 26.41 -15.97
CA PHE A 31 -48.60 26.17 -14.52
C PHE A 31 -48.73 24.70 -14.18
N LYS A 32 -49.62 23.96 -14.85
CA LYS A 32 -49.73 22.51 -14.66
C LYS A 32 -48.40 21.81 -14.99
N LYS A 33 -47.76 22.14 -16.11
CA LYS A 33 -46.44 21.58 -16.47
C LYS A 33 -45.36 21.94 -15.45
N ILE A 34 -45.38 23.14 -14.88
CA ILE A 34 -44.43 23.55 -13.83
C ILE A 34 -44.69 22.78 -12.53
N ILE A 35 -45.95 22.59 -12.16
CA ILE A 35 -46.33 21.81 -10.97
C ILE A 35 -45.95 20.33 -11.15
N ASP A 36 -46.27 19.73 -12.30
CA ASP A 36 -45.88 18.36 -12.64
C ASP A 36 -44.35 18.21 -12.60
N PHE A 37 -43.61 19.18 -13.19
CA PHE A 37 -42.14 19.21 -13.13
C PHE A 37 -41.59 19.34 -11.69
N MET A 38 -42.14 20.23 -10.86
CA MET A 38 -41.74 20.37 -9.46
C MET A 38 -42.05 19.10 -8.66
N THR A 39 -43.17 18.44 -8.96
CA THR A 39 -43.58 17.18 -8.31
C THR A 39 -42.61 16.05 -8.61
N ASP A 40 -41.98 16.04 -9.79
CA ASP A 40 -41.00 15.03 -10.17
C ASP A 40 -39.57 15.38 -9.73
N ILE A 41 -39.17 16.65 -9.81
CA ILE A 41 -37.78 17.09 -9.57
C ILE A 41 -37.46 17.28 -8.09
N VAL A 42 -38.40 17.76 -7.28
CA VAL A 42 -38.16 17.96 -5.84
C VAL A 42 -37.81 16.63 -5.13
N PRO A 43 -38.57 15.53 -5.33
CA PRO A 43 -38.20 14.23 -4.75
C PRO A 43 -36.87 13.69 -5.29
N LEU A 44 -36.54 13.97 -6.55
CA LEU A 44 -35.26 13.55 -7.13
C LEU A 44 -34.09 14.27 -6.43
N LEU A 45 -34.21 15.58 -6.18
CA LEU A 45 -33.22 16.36 -5.45
C LEU A 45 -33.07 15.88 -4.00
N GLU A 46 -34.19 15.56 -3.34
CA GLU A 46 -34.18 15.02 -1.97
C GLU A 46 -33.48 13.65 -1.90
N ASN A 47 -33.73 12.76 -2.88
CA ASN A 47 -33.03 11.49 -3.01
C ASN A 47 -31.51 11.67 -3.24
N VAL A 48 -31.12 12.61 -4.09
CA VAL A 48 -29.71 12.94 -4.32
C VAL A 48 -29.06 13.49 -3.05
N ASN A 49 -29.73 14.39 -2.33
CA ASN A 49 -29.24 14.95 -1.08
C ASN A 49 -29.02 13.86 -0.02
N ASN A 50 -30.01 12.97 0.17
CA ASN A 50 -29.90 11.84 1.09
C ASN A 50 -28.76 10.90 0.69
N SER A 51 -28.60 10.60 -0.60
CA SER A 51 -27.52 9.76 -1.11
C SER A 51 -26.13 10.39 -0.90
N ILE A 52 -26.00 11.71 -1.07
CA ILE A 52 -24.76 12.45 -0.80
C ILE A 52 -24.47 12.44 0.70
N GLN A 53 -25.45 12.70 1.55
CA GLN A 53 -25.32 12.69 3.00
C GLN A 53 -24.83 11.32 3.51
N ASP A 54 -25.46 10.24 3.03
CA ASP A 54 -25.09 8.88 3.33
C ASP A 54 -23.63 8.58 2.93
N THR A 55 -23.24 9.02 1.74
CA THR A 55 -21.89 8.83 1.19
C THR A 55 -20.84 9.61 1.99
N THR A 56 -21.12 10.87 2.31
CA THR A 56 -20.28 11.74 3.16
C THR A 56 -20.05 11.13 4.55
N SER A 57 -21.01 10.38 5.09
CA SER A 57 -20.86 9.71 6.39
C SER A 57 -20.06 8.40 6.35
N LYS A 58 -20.06 7.69 5.21
CA LYS A 58 -19.44 6.36 5.05
C LYS A 58 -18.01 6.44 4.53
N ILE A 59 -17.72 7.38 3.64
CA ILE A 59 -16.41 7.58 3.05
C ILE A 59 -15.29 7.78 4.11
N PRO A 60 -15.45 8.63 5.14
CA PRO A 60 -14.43 8.79 6.19
C PRO A 60 -14.15 7.51 6.98
N LYS A 61 -15.16 6.67 7.18
CA LYS A 61 -15.00 5.38 7.87
C LYS A 61 -14.16 4.41 7.05
N ALA A 62 -14.38 4.38 5.73
CA ALA A 62 -13.58 3.58 4.81
C ALA A 62 -12.12 4.08 4.76
N ALA A 63 -11.91 5.39 4.72
CA ALA A 63 -10.60 6.04 4.85
C ALA A 63 -9.85 5.60 6.12
N HIS A 64 -10.51 5.68 7.28
CA HIS A 64 -9.93 5.25 8.55
C HIS A 64 -9.61 3.75 8.56
N GLN A 65 -10.51 2.92 8.03
CA GLN A 65 -10.28 1.48 7.91
C GLN A 65 -9.07 1.15 7.03
N ILE A 66 -8.92 1.83 5.89
CA ILE A 66 -7.75 1.70 5.02
C ILE A 66 -6.48 2.05 5.79
N SER A 67 -6.44 3.21 6.46
CA SER A 67 -5.27 3.62 7.25
C SER A 67 -4.94 2.62 8.37
N SER A 68 -5.95 2.06 9.03
CA SER A 68 -5.77 1.05 10.08
C SER A 68 -5.19 -0.25 9.53
N VAL A 69 -5.71 -0.72 8.38
CA VAL A 69 -5.21 -1.92 7.71
C VAL A 69 -3.79 -1.70 7.19
N THR A 70 -3.48 -0.53 6.63
CA THR A 70 -2.11 -0.19 6.21
C THR A 70 -1.14 -0.26 7.39
N SER A 71 -1.47 0.38 8.52
CA SER A 71 -0.63 0.36 9.71
C SER A 71 -0.45 -1.04 10.28
N ALA A 72 -1.53 -1.83 10.38
CA ALA A 72 -1.44 -3.22 10.83
C ALA A 72 -0.57 -4.08 9.89
N THR A 73 -0.63 -3.82 8.59
CA THR A 73 0.19 -4.51 7.59
C THR A 73 1.67 -4.14 7.74
N GLU A 74 1.98 -2.86 7.96
CA GLU A 74 3.34 -2.38 8.23
C GLU A 74 3.94 -3.04 9.48
N ILE A 75 3.17 -3.11 10.58
CA ILE A 75 3.58 -3.79 11.82
C ILE A 75 3.85 -5.26 11.56
N ALA A 76 2.91 -5.97 10.92
CA ALA A 76 3.07 -7.39 10.63
C ALA A 76 4.28 -7.65 9.71
N THR A 77 4.58 -6.75 8.78
CA THR A 77 5.75 -6.87 7.92
C THR A 77 7.05 -6.59 8.65
N SER A 78 7.08 -5.63 9.58
CA SER A 78 8.22 -5.46 10.48
C SER A 78 8.48 -6.72 11.30
N GLU A 79 7.42 -7.33 11.87
CA GLU A 79 7.54 -8.58 12.63
C GLU A 79 8.07 -9.74 11.75
N ILE A 80 7.63 -9.83 10.49
CA ILE A 80 8.16 -10.83 9.55
C ILE A 80 9.66 -10.58 9.30
N LEU A 81 10.08 -9.32 9.12
CA LEU A 81 11.50 -9.00 8.90
C LEU A 81 12.36 -9.35 10.14
N ASP A 82 11.87 -9.08 11.34
CA ASP A 82 12.56 -9.48 12.58
C ASP A 82 12.72 -11.01 12.67
N ILE A 83 11.68 -11.76 12.29
CA ILE A 83 11.72 -13.23 12.23
C ILE A 83 12.73 -13.70 11.17
N VAL A 84 12.76 -13.07 10.01
CA VAL A 84 13.71 -13.38 8.93
C VAL A 84 15.16 -13.12 9.37
N ASP A 85 15.41 -12.01 10.07
CA ASP A 85 16.73 -11.69 10.62
C ASP A 85 17.15 -12.70 11.69
N SER A 86 16.24 -13.09 12.59
CA SER A 86 16.50 -14.16 13.56
C SER A 86 16.83 -15.48 12.86
N MET A 87 16.07 -15.84 11.82
CA MET A 87 16.28 -17.05 11.04
C MET A 87 17.65 -17.03 10.35
N SER A 88 18.06 -15.89 9.79
CA SER A 88 19.39 -15.70 9.21
C SER A 88 20.50 -15.90 10.25
N ASN A 89 20.34 -15.33 11.44
CA ASN A 89 21.30 -15.51 12.53
C ASN A 89 21.41 -16.97 12.98
N ASP A 90 20.29 -17.68 13.09
CA ASP A 90 20.29 -19.10 13.45
C ASP A 90 20.90 -19.97 12.34
N MET A 91 20.68 -19.63 11.07
CA MET A 91 21.36 -20.30 9.95
C MET A 91 22.88 -20.13 9.99
N ILE A 92 23.38 -18.94 10.35
CA ILE A 92 24.82 -18.72 10.54
C ILE A 92 25.36 -19.63 11.66
N LYS A 93 24.65 -19.77 12.78
CA LYS A 93 25.04 -20.69 13.87
C LYS A 93 25.09 -22.14 13.39
N ILE A 94 24.02 -22.60 12.72
CA ILE A 94 23.95 -23.98 12.19
C ILE A 94 25.10 -24.22 11.20
N LYS A 95 25.40 -23.27 10.32
CA LYS A 95 26.50 -23.35 9.34
C LYS A 95 27.85 -23.47 10.04
N ASN A 96 28.08 -22.70 11.10
CA ASN A 96 29.31 -22.77 11.88
C ASN A 96 29.44 -24.13 12.60
N GLU A 97 28.39 -24.58 13.28
CA GLU A 97 28.37 -25.90 13.94
C GLU A 97 28.58 -27.05 12.94
N LEU A 98 28.00 -26.94 11.75
CA LEU A 98 28.14 -27.91 10.67
C LEU A 98 29.58 -27.94 10.11
N SER A 99 30.20 -26.77 9.98
CA SER A 99 31.61 -26.64 9.60
C SER A 99 32.54 -27.23 10.67
N ASP A 100 32.28 -26.97 11.95
CA ASP A 100 33.05 -27.54 13.06
C ASP A 100 32.91 -29.07 13.11
N LEU A 101 31.69 -29.58 12.89
CA LEU A 101 31.41 -31.00 12.80
C LEU A 101 32.20 -31.65 11.63
N LYS A 102 32.18 -31.02 10.45
CA LYS A 102 32.95 -31.45 9.27
C LYS A 102 34.44 -31.50 9.54
N ASN A 103 34.99 -30.45 10.16
CA ASN A 103 36.40 -30.37 10.52
C ASN A 103 36.78 -31.41 11.57
N GLY A 104 35.90 -31.68 12.54
CA GLY A 104 36.07 -32.74 13.53
C GLY A 104 36.20 -34.12 12.88
N PHE A 105 35.36 -34.43 11.89
CA PHE A 105 35.43 -35.68 11.14
C PHE A 105 36.68 -35.77 10.27
N LEU A 106 37.06 -34.70 9.58
CA LEU A 106 38.29 -34.66 8.79
C LEU A 106 39.53 -34.91 9.67
N ASN A 107 39.60 -34.28 10.84
CA ASN A 107 40.68 -34.50 11.81
C ASN A 107 40.70 -35.94 12.34
N GLN A 108 39.53 -36.52 12.63
CA GLN A 108 39.42 -37.94 13.00
C GLN A 108 39.88 -38.86 11.88
N ARG A 109 39.50 -38.59 10.62
CA ARG A 109 39.93 -39.39 9.46
C ARG A 109 41.45 -39.34 9.28
N VAL A 110 42.05 -38.15 9.37
CA VAL A 110 43.51 -37.97 9.29
C VAL A 110 44.23 -38.67 10.44
N ALA A 111 43.69 -38.60 11.66
CA ALA A 111 44.26 -39.31 12.80
C ALA A 111 44.17 -40.84 12.65
N LEU A 112 43.05 -41.34 12.12
CA LEU A 112 42.88 -42.77 11.78
C LEU A 112 43.88 -43.21 10.70
N ASP A 113 44.06 -42.40 9.65
CA ASP A 113 45.03 -42.64 8.58
C ASP A 113 46.47 -42.68 9.11
N ALA A 114 46.83 -41.74 9.98
CA ALA A 114 48.14 -41.71 10.61
C ALA A 114 48.38 -42.91 11.53
N PHE A 115 47.34 -43.36 12.25
CA PHE A 115 47.40 -44.57 13.08
C PHE A 115 47.55 -45.83 12.21
N ALA A 116 46.81 -45.91 11.09
CA ALA A 116 46.91 -46.96 10.08
C ALA A 116 48.35 -47.18 9.62
N GLN A 117 49.01 -46.09 9.23
CA GLN A 117 50.36 -46.13 8.69
C GLN A 117 51.40 -46.59 9.73
N LYS A 118 51.14 -46.36 11.02
CA LYS A 118 52.00 -46.79 12.13
C LYS A 118 51.78 -48.26 12.52
N ALA A 119 50.56 -48.77 12.34
CA ALA A 119 50.18 -50.13 12.65
C ALA A 119 50.31 -51.02 11.41
N THR A 120 51.54 -51.33 11.01
CA THR A 120 51.90 -52.08 9.77
C THR A 120 51.37 -53.52 9.67
N GLY A 121 50.57 -54.00 10.64
CA GLY A 121 49.94 -55.32 10.66
C GLY A 121 48.40 -55.34 10.62
N LEU A 122 47.72 -54.18 10.62
CA LEU A 122 46.26 -54.06 10.78
C LEU A 122 45.53 -53.50 9.54
N ASN A 123 46.23 -53.34 8.40
CA ASN A 123 45.69 -52.68 7.21
C ASN A 123 44.34 -53.25 6.73
N GLY A 124 44.08 -54.55 6.89
CA GLY A 124 42.81 -55.17 6.48
C GLY A 124 41.62 -54.87 7.39
N GLU A 125 41.80 -54.90 8.72
CA GLU A 125 40.72 -54.61 9.69
C GLU A 125 40.42 -53.11 9.79
N LEU A 126 41.40 -52.26 9.47
CA LEU A 126 41.23 -50.81 9.50
C LEU A 126 40.48 -50.26 8.27
N ASP A 127 40.68 -50.87 7.10
CA ASP A 127 39.87 -50.56 5.91
C ASP A 127 38.41 -51.01 6.09
N GLU A 128 38.19 -52.10 6.83
CA GLU A 128 36.85 -52.55 7.25
C GLU A 128 36.24 -51.60 8.30
N LEU A 129 37.05 -51.02 9.20
CA LEU A 129 36.59 -50.00 10.15
C LEU A 129 36.26 -48.67 9.46
N LYS A 130 37.05 -48.24 8.47
CA LYS A 130 36.77 -47.04 7.65
C LYS A 130 35.52 -47.16 6.79
N SER A 131 35.24 -48.36 6.28
CA SER A 131 34.01 -48.61 5.51
C SER A 131 32.78 -48.75 6.41
N ASN A 132 32.95 -49.22 7.66
CA ASN A 132 31.90 -49.25 8.67
C ASN A 132 31.65 -47.90 9.37
N LEU A 133 32.69 -47.07 9.51
CA LEU A 133 32.50 -45.65 9.83
C LEU A 133 31.98 -44.98 8.57
N SER A 134 30.67 -44.77 8.47
CA SER A 134 29.95 -44.03 7.42
C SER A 134 30.40 -42.55 7.24
N ILE A 135 31.68 -42.23 7.38
CA ILE A 135 32.26 -40.89 7.25
C ILE A 135 31.94 -40.29 5.88
N ASP A 136 32.00 -41.08 4.80
CA ASP A 136 31.65 -40.62 3.45
C ASP A 136 30.15 -40.33 3.29
N GLU A 137 29.28 -41.11 3.93
CA GLU A 137 27.83 -40.84 3.93
C GLU A 137 27.50 -39.61 4.78
N LEU A 138 28.26 -39.40 5.86
CA LEU A 138 28.11 -38.26 6.74
C LEU A 138 28.62 -36.98 6.08
N GLU A 139 29.74 -37.03 5.35
CA GLU A 139 30.26 -35.93 4.53
C GLU A 139 29.24 -35.53 3.45
N LYS A 140 28.64 -36.50 2.76
CA LYS A 140 27.54 -36.24 1.81
C LYS A 140 26.32 -35.60 2.47
N LYS A 141 25.92 -36.07 3.67
CA LYS A 141 24.81 -35.48 4.42
C LYS A 141 25.12 -34.04 4.85
N VAL A 142 26.34 -33.77 5.32
CA VAL A 142 26.80 -32.43 5.68
C VAL A 142 26.73 -31.49 4.48
N ILE A 143 27.22 -31.90 3.31
CA ILE A 143 27.13 -31.11 2.07
C ILE A 143 25.67 -30.84 1.71
N SER A 144 24.79 -31.85 1.80
CA SER A 144 23.37 -31.65 1.51
C SER A 144 22.68 -30.68 2.49
N LEU A 145 23.09 -30.66 3.77
CA LEU A 145 22.60 -29.69 4.74
C LEU A 145 23.11 -28.27 4.43
N GLU A 146 24.39 -28.13 4.05
CA GLU A 146 24.95 -26.84 3.61
C GLU A 146 24.17 -26.26 2.42
N GLU A 147 23.81 -27.10 1.43
CA GLU A 147 22.98 -26.68 0.30
C GLU A 147 21.59 -26.21 0.71
N VAL A 148 20.92 -26.94 1.61
CA VAL A 148 19.60 -26.56 2.14
C VAL A 148 19.68 -25.24 2.91
N ILE A 149 20.70 -25.05 3.75
CA ILE A 149 20.90 -23.81 4.51
C ILE A 149 21.10 -22.62 3.56
N ASN A 150 21.97 -22.76 2.56
CA ASN A 150 22.19 -21.69 1.57
C ASN A 150 20.91 -21.36 0.79
N LYS A 151 20.07 -22.36 0.50
CA LYS A 151 18.78 -22.13 -0.13
C LYS A 151 17.84 -21.34 0.79
N ILE A 152 17.76 -21.69 2.07
CA ILE A 152 16.91 -20.97 3.03
C ILE A 152 17.41 -19.53 3.22
N GLU A 153 18.73 -19.28 3.20
CA GLU A 153 19.32 -17.93 3.25
C GLU A 153 18.93 -17.08 2.02
N LEU A 154 18.94 -17.69 0.82
CA LEU A 154 18.47 -17.04 -0.39
C LEU A 154 16.96 -16.74 -0.35
N ASP A 155 16.16 -17.70 0.11
CA ASP A 155 14.71 -17.55 0.25
C ASP A 155 14.38 -16.45 1.27
N ALA A 156 15.11 -16.37 2.39
CA ALA A 156 15.03 -15.30 3.39
C ALA A 156 15.29 -13.92 2.76
N THR A 157 16.37 -13.80 1.99
CA THR A 157 16.73 -12.57 1.28
C THR A 157 15.64 -12.15 0.29
N ASN A 158 15.07 -13.11 -0.44
CA ASN A 158 13.98 -12.85 -1.38
C ASN A 158 12.69 -12.39 -0.68
N ILE A 159 12.38 -12.91 0.51
CA ILE A 159 11.26 -12.44 1.34
C ILE A 159 11.47 -10.98 1.72
N THR A 160 12.67 -10.62 2.21
CA THR A 160 13.02 -9.24 2.57
C THR A 160 12.83 -8.29 1.39
N ILE A 161 13.34 -8.64 0.20
CA ILE A 161 13.18 -7.83 -1.02
C ILE A 161 11.71 -7.72 -1.43
N SER A 162 10.94 -8.81 -1.32
CA SER A 162 9.53 -8.81 -1.73
C SER A 162 8.66 -7.93 -0.84
N LEU A 163 8.96 -7.89 0.46
CA LEU A 163 8.23 -7.08 1.43
C LEU A 163 8.49 -5.57 1.27
N GLN A 164 9.64 -5.17 0.72
CA GLN A 164 9.98 -3.76 0.46
C GLN A 164 9.01 -3.05 -0.50
N VAL A 165 8.25 -3.78 -1.34
CA VAL A 165 7.24 -3.18 -2.24
C VAL A 165 6.04 -2.60 -1.46
N GLN A 166 5.90 -2.91 -0.17
CA GLN A 166 4.82 -2.35 0.65
C GLN A 166 4.90 -0.84 0.86
N ASP A 167 6.09 -0.23 0.89
CA ASP A 167 6.23 1.22 1.06
C ASP A 167 5.51 2.00 -0.05
N ILE A 168 5.53 1.47 -1.28
CA ILE A 168 4.81 2.02 -2.43
C ILE A 168 3.30 1.83 -2.26
N THR A 169 2.88 0.68 -1.73
CA THR A 169 1.46 0.38 -1.47
C THR A 169 0.90 1.30 -0.38
N ALA A 170 1.67 1.55 0.68
CA ALA A 170 1.32 2.49 1.74
C ALA A 170 1.20 3.93 1.19
N GLN A 171 2.12 4.38 0.34
CA GLN A 171 2.05 5.68 -0.32
C GLN A 171 0.83 5.81 -1.25
N GLN A 172 0.52 4.76 -2.03
CA GLN A 172 -0.67 4.75 -2.88
C GLN A 172 -1.96 4.80 -2.07
N LEU A 173 -2.04 4.04 -0.96
CA LEU A 173 -3.19 4.10 -0.06
C LEU A 173 -3.32 5.46 0.63
N ALA A 174 -2.22 6.09 1.04
CA ALA A 174 -2.22 7.45 1.57
C ALA A 174 -2.73 8.47 0.54
N SER A 175 -2.34 8.32 -0.73
CA SER A 175 -2.84 9.13 -1.86
C SER A 175 -4.35 8.97 -2.04
N VAL A 176 -4.84 7.74 -2.03
CA VAL A 176 -6.28 7.43 -2.12
C VAL A 176 -7.03 8.02 -0.93
N ASN A 177 -6.46 7.97 0.27
CA ASN A 177 -7.05 8.52 1.47
C ASN A 177 -7.19 10.05 1.39
N HIS A 178 -6.19 10.74 0.86
CA HIS A 178 -6.26 12.19 0.62
C HIS A 178 -7.30 12.55 -0.44
N LEU A 179 -7.40 11.78 -1.53
CA LEU A 179 -8.45 11.96 -2.54
C LEU A 179 -9.85 11.76 -1.96
N ILE A 180 -10.01 10.76 -1.10
CA ILE A 180 -11.24 10.50 -0.36
C ILE A 180 -11.64 11.72 0.47
N HIS A 181 -10.71 12.32 1.22
CA HIS A 181 -10.99 13.53 2.00
C HIS A 181 -11.39 14.71 1.12
N SER A 182 -10.69 14.93 -0.01
CA SER A 182 -11.04 15.99 -0.95
C SER A 182 -12.44 15.81 -1.55
N VAL A 183 -12.84 14.57 -1.86
CA VAL A 183 -14.20 14.25 -2.33
C VAL A 183 -15.22 14.51 -1.22
N GLN A 184 -14.93 14.09 0.01
CA GLN A 184 -15.80 14.34 1.16
C GLN A 184 -16.01 15.83 1.42
N ASP A 185 -14.96 16.64 1.40
CA ASP A 185 -15.04 18.10 1.59
C ASP A 185 -15.91 18.74 0.51
N LYS A 186 -15.76 18.29 -0.74
CA LYS A 186 -16.53 18.83 -1.86
C LYS A 186 -18.00 18.44 -1.79
N LEU A 187 -18.30 17.20 -1.40
CA LEU A 187 -19.68 16.73 -1.17
C LEU A 187 -20.31 17.44 0.03
N SER A 188 -19.56 17.68 1.09
CA SER A 188 -20.01 18.42 2.28
C SER A 188 -20.32 19.87 1.96
N SER A 189 -19.45 20.54 1.18
CA SER A 189 -19.69 21.89 0.68
C SER A 189 -20.96 21.96 -0.19
N LEU A 190 -21.14 21.00 -1.09
CA LEU A 190 -22.36 20.88 -1.92
C LEU A 190 -23.62 20.75 -1.06
N LEU A 191 -23.55 19.93 -0.01
CA LEU A 191 -24.68 19.70 0.91
C LEU A 191 -24.99 20.96 1.74
N ILE A 192 -23.97 21.69 2.18
CA ILE A 192 -24.11 23.00 2.84
C ILE A 192 -24.74 24.01 1.89
N ASP A 193 -24.32 24.06 0.63
CA ASP A 193 -24.86 24.99 -0.37
C ASP A 193 -26.32 24.66 -0.73
N PHE A 194 -26.71 23.39 -0.73
CA PHE A 194 -28.11 22.97 -0.88
C PHE A 194 -28.97 23.27 0.36
N ASN A 195 -28.46 23.01 1.57
CA ASN A 195 -29.19 23.26 2.82
C ASN A 195 -29.21 24.74 3.26
N ARG A 196 -28.38 25.60 2.67
CA ARG A 196 -28.38 27.05 2.92
C ARG A 196 -29.69 27.74 2.55
N GLN A 197 -30.61 27.07 1.84
CA GLN A 197 -31.98 27.57 1.68
C GLN A 197 -32.84 27.47 2.95
N ASP A 198 -32.47 26.64 3.95
CA ASP A 198 -33.31 26.38 5.15
C ASP A 198 -32.61 26.67 6.51
N GLY A 199 -31.47 27.37 6.52
CA GLY A 199 -30.94 27.96 7.76
C GLY A 199 -30.47 26.98 8.84
N VAL A 200 -30.16 25.72 8.50
CA VAL A 200 -29.67 24.73 9.47
C VAL A 200 -28.15 24.75 9.55
N VAL A 201 -27.61 25.19 10.69
CA VAL A 201 -26.19 25.10 11.05
C VAL A 201 -25.92 23.68 11.58
N LEU A 202 -25.04 22.93 10.92
CA LEU A 202 -24.55 21.63 11.38
C LEU A 202 -23.19 21.79 12.10
N PRO A 203 -22.89 20.94 13.10
CA PRO A 203 -21.73 21.10 13.97
C PRO A 203 -20.41 20.81 13.25
N GLU A 204 -19.40 21.62 13.53
CA GLU A 204 -18.03 21.45 13.06
C GLU A 204 -17.48 20.09 13.52
N THR A 205 -17.23 19.19 12.56
CA THR A 205 -16.42 18.00 12.81
C THR A 205 -14.94 18.38 12.69
N GLU A 206 -14.26 18.48 13.83
CA GLU A 206 -12.81 18.60 13.90
C GLU A 206 -12.17 17.34 13.30
N ALA A 207 -11.60 17.44 12.10
CA ALA A 207 -10.78 16.39 11.51
C ALA A 207 -9.30 16.61 11.85
N PRO A 208 -8.52 15.54 12.13
CA PRO A 208 -7.09 15.66 12.41
C PRO A 208 -6.33 16.05 11.13
N LYS A 209 -5.53 17.11 11.21
CA LYS A 209 -4.66 17.57 10.12
C LYS A 209 -3.51 16.60 9.91
N VAL A 210 -3.43 15.97 8.74
CA VAL A 210 -2.28 15.15 8.33
C VAL A 210 -1.28 16.04 7.59
N ASP A 211 0.01 15.94 7.96
CA ASP A 211 1.10 16.81 7.49
C ASP A 211 1.41 16.58 5.98
N PRO A 212 1.37 17.62 5.11
CA PRO A 212 1.62 17.52 3.67
C PRO A 212 3.04 17.11 3.27
N LYS A 213 4.02 17.14 4.19
CA LYS A 213 5.44 16.93 3.84
C LYS A 213 5.84 15.49 3.51
N ALA A 214 4.99 14.49 3.77
CA ALA A 214 5.28 13.08 3.51
C ALA A 214 4.79 12.57 2.14
N PHE A 215 4.24 13.44 1.29
CA PHE A 215 3.49 13.06 0.10
C PHE A 215 4.23 13.38 -1.21
N ASN A 216 4.65 12.35 -1.97
CA ASN A 216 5.08 12.50 -3.36
C ASN A 216 4.11 11.77 -4.31
N PRO A 217 3.29 12.50 -5.10
CA PRO A 217 2.29 11.92 -6.00
C PRO A 217 2.89 11.23 -7.25
N ASP A 218 4.19 11.40 -7.52
CA ASP A 218 4.87 10.84 -8.70
C ASP A 218 5.74 9.61 -8.39
N ALA A 219 5.61 9.02 -7.19
CA ALA A 219 6.34 7.81 -6.81
C ALA A 219 5.94 6.63 -7.73
N LYS A 220 6.82 6.28 -8.67
CA LYS A 220 6.68 5.13 -9.56
C LYS A 220 7.72 4.06 -9.21
N TYR A 221 7.26 2.80 -9.18
CA TYR A 221 8.15 1.64 -9.13
C TYR A 221 8.82 1.47 -10.49
N ASP A 222 10.11 1.84 -10.57
CA ASP A 222 10.94 1.48 -11.72
C ASP A 222 11.72 0.21 -11.38
N ARG A 223 11.54 -0.82 -12.19
CA ARG A 223 12.23 -2.11 -12.07
C ARG A 223 13.54 -2.13 -12.86
N SER A 224 14.03 -0.96 -13.28
CA SER A 224 15.23 -0.84 -14.09
C SER A 224 16.43 -1.44 -13.34
N GLU A 225 17.09 -2.39 -14.00
CA GLU A 225 18.35 -3.02 -13.57
C GLU A 225 19.46 -1.98 -13.28
N SER A 226 19.26 -0.72 -13.68
CA SER A 226 20.06 0.46 -13.35
C SER A 226 20.27 0.63 -11.84
N HIS A 227 19.20 0.63 -11.04
CA HIS A 227 19.31 0.86 -9.59
C HIS A 227 19.94 -0.33 -8.87
N GLN A 228 19.69 -1.53 -9.36
CA GLN A 228 20.29 -2.76 -8.86
C GLN A 228 21.79 -2.82 -9.23
N SER A 229 22.16 -2.42 -10.45
CA SER A 229 23.55 -2.30 -10.90
C SER A 229 24.33 -1.25 -10.11
N ILE A 230 23.71 -0.15 -9.68
CA ILE A 230 24.37 0.87 -8.85
C ILE A 230 24.59 0.35 -7.43
N ALA A 231 23.61 -0.37 -6.86
CA ALA A 231 23.74 -1.02 -5.56
C ALA A 231 24.81 -2.11 -5.60
N ASP A 232 24.81 -2.95 -6.64
CA ASP A 232 25.79 -4.02 -6.85
C ASP A 232 27.20 -3.44 -7.07
N GLN A 233 27.34 -2.35 -7.84
CA GLN A 233 28.61 -1.64 -8.00
C GLN A 233 29.11 -1.02 -6.70
N LEU A 234 28.21 -0.50 -5.86
CA LEU A 234 28.57 0.07 -4.57
C LEU A 234 29.03 -1.03 -3.60
N ILE A 235 28.33 -2.18 -3.58
CA ILE A 235 28.72 -3.38 -2.82
C ILE A 235 30.06 -3.94 -3.32
N GLU A 236 30.32 -3.90 -4.62
CA GLU A 236 31.58 -4.34 -5.21
C GLU A 236 32.73 -3.35 -4.92
N GLN A 237 32.44 -2.04 -4.87
CA GLN A 237 33.39 -1.00 -4.47
C GLN A 237 33.73 -1.09 -2.96
N THR A 238 32.74 -1.32 -2.10
CA THR A 238 32.98 -1.54 -0.65
C THR A 238 33.73 -2.84 -0.40
N LYS A 239 33.50 -3.90 -1.18
CA LYS A 239 34.30 -5.14 -1.12
C LYS A 239 35.75 -4.95 -1.59
N LYS A 240 36.01 -4.09 -2.59
CA LYS A 240 37.37 -3.81 -3.07
C LYS A 240 38.16 -2.85 -2.16
N GLN A 241 37.49 -2.02 -1.36
CA GLN A 241 38.15 -1.16 -0.36
C GLN A 241 38.33 -1.82 1.02
N ASN A 242 37.50 -2.79 1.40
CA ASN A 242 37.56 -3.44 2.71
C ASN A 242 38.41 -4.72 2.73
N ASN A 243 39.70 -4.58 2.36
CA ASN A 243 40.72 -5.54 2.81
C ASN A 243 41.33 -5.16 4.17
N ASP A 244 40.81 -4.14 4.85
CA ASP A 244 41.10 -3.88 6.26
C ASP A 244 39.92 -3.15 6.93
N ASN A 245 39.31 -3.83 7.90
CA ASN A 245 38.41 -3.34 8.96
C ASN A 245 37.17 -2.49 8.58
N GLY A 246 36.01 -3.12 8.76
CA GLY A 246 34.66 -2.60 8.56
C GLY A 246 34.39 -1.20 9.10
N SER A 247 34.19 -0.27 8.18
CA SER A 247 33.47 0.98 8.42
C SER A 247 32.13 0.96 7.69
N LYS A 248 31.07 1.24 8.44
CA LYS A 248 29.71 1.44 7.92
C LYS A 248 29.73 2.61 6.94
N ALA A 249 29.01 2.49 5.82
CA ALA A 249 28.84 3.57 4.84
C ALA A 249 28.53 4.89 5.55
N SER A 250 29.25 5.95 5.20
CA SER A 250 29.13 7.23 5.91
C SER A 250 27.81 7.91 5.56
N GLN A 251 27.21 8.60 6.54
CA GLN A 251 25.96 9.34 6.34
C GLN A 251 26.05 10.34 5.17
N GLU A 252 27.25 10.85 4.88
CA GLU A 252 27.51 11.76 3.76
C GLU A 252 27.47 11.07 2.38
N GLU A 253 27.72 9.77 2.30
CA GLU A 253 27.55 8.98 1.06
C GLU A 253 26.07 8.64 0.84
N ILE A 254 25.36 8.33 1.92
CA ILE A 254 23.90 8.12 1.91
C ILE A 254 23.20 9.41 1.45
N ASP A 255 23.59 10.56 2.00
CA ASP A 255 23.02 11.86 1.65
C ASP A 255 23.33 12.27 0.19
N LYS A 256 24.44 11.81 -0.40
CA LYS A 256 24.75 12.04 -1.82
C LYS A 256 23.84 11.23 -2.76
N LEU A 257 23.45 10.02 -2.37
CA LEU A 257 22.52 9.19 -3.15
C LEU A 257 21.11 9.81 -3.22
N PHE A 258 20.66 10.47 -2.15
CA PHE A 258 19.34 11.10 -2.10
C PHE A 258 19.29 12.55 -2.60
N ARG A 259 20.44 13.19 -2.86
CA ARG A 259 20.50 14.57 -3.37
C ARG A 259 20.43 14.70 -4.90
N ASN A 260 20.64 13.62 -5.65
CA ASN A 260 20.70 13.69 -7.12
C ASN A 260 19.37 13.42 -7.83
N ASN A 261 18.28 13.16 -7.10
CA ASN A 261 16.93 12.96 -7.65
C ASN A 261 15.94 14.00 -7.08
N GLY A 262 16.25 15.28 -7.27
CA GLY A 262 15.30 16.39 -7.16
C GLY A 262 14.90 16.89 -8.53
#